data_AF-A0A1H6F1S2-F1
#
_entry.id   AF-A0A1H6F1S2-F1
#
_cell.length_a   1.000
_cell.length_b   1.000
_cell.length_c   1.000
_cell.angle_alpha   90.00
_cell.angle_beta   90.00
_cell.angle_gamma   90.00
#
_symmetry.space_group_name_H-M   'P 1'
#
loop_
_entity.id
_entity.type
_entity.pdbx_description
1 polymer ?
#
loop_
_entity_poly.entity_id
_entity_poly.type
_entity_poly.pdbx_seq_one_letter_code
_entity_poly.pdbx_strand_id
1 'polypeptide(L)'
;MDAEDGHVSLAEYLSSFVLGARAPIPYVLASDGGSPRFDRHVDEWGEVTMNWQLPDGSPWGKAEKIALLQSFTRQYVGGRLLFPTVTSERKSVHPLMAWWAVLFVLSMLARYEPARWNAHIDVDSSPHAVYLERILAQAREVIPHLVAETLQEVR
;
A
#
# COMPACT_ATOMS: atom_id res chain seq x y z
N MET A 1 9.34 -0.92 -23.19
CA MET A 1 9.24 -1.75 -21.97
C MET A 1 8.41 -2.93 -22.38
N ASP A 2 9.10 -4.05 -22.65
CA ASP A 2 8.47 -5.23 -23.23
C ASP A 2 7.48 -5.83 -22.24
N ALA A 3 6.32 -6.27 -22.74
CA ALA A 3 5.22 -6.74 -21.91
C ALA A 3 5.64 -7.87 -20.95
N GLU A 4 6.59 -8.71 -21.37
CA GLU A 4 7.18 -9.81 -20.59
C GLU A 4 7.88 -9.33 -19.30
N ASP A 5 8.58 -8.20 -19.37
CA ASP A 5 9.34 -7.63 -18.24
C ASP A 5 8.40 -7.00 -17.20
N GLY A 6 7.27 -6.44 -17.66
CA GLY A 6 6.20 -5.93 -16.81
C GLY A 6 5.48 -7.02 -16.02
N HIS A 7 5.37 -8.23 -16.57
CA HIS A 7 4.74 -9.37 -15.88
C HIS A 7 5.56 -9.86 -14.69
N VAL A 8 6.88 -9.99 -14.85
CA VAL A 8 7.78 -10.40 -13.77
C VAL A 8 7.83 -9.34 -12.67
N SER A 9 7.91 -8.06 -13.04
CA SER A 9 7.91 -6.96 -12.07
C SER A 9 6.61 -6.86 -11.27
N LEU A 10 5.45 -7.03 -11.91
CA LEU A 10 4.16 -7.06 -11.20
C LEU A 10 4.05 -8.29 -10.29
N ALA A 11 4.49 -9.45 -10.77
CA ALA A 11 4.49 -10.69 -10.00
C ALA A 11 5.31 -10.56 -8.72
N GLU A 12 6.53 -10.03 -8.84
CA GLU A 12 7.44 -9.76 -7.73
C GLU A 12 6.85 -8.71 -6.79
N TYR A 13 6.31 -7.61 -7.32
CA TYR A 13 5.65 -6.58 -6.53
C TYR A 13 4.48 -7.15 -5.73
N LEU A 14 3.55 -7.88 -6.35
CA LEU A 14 2.40 -8.49 -5.67
C LEU A 14 2.83 -9.57 -4.66
N SER A 15 3.94 -10.26 -4.90
CA SER A 15 4.50 -11.25 -3.96
C SER A 15 4.99 -10.61 -2.65
N SER A 16 5.36 -9.32 -2.68
CA SER A 16 5.73 -8.55 -1.49
C SER A 16 4.53 -8.21 -0.58
N PHE A 17 3.30 -8.36 -1.10
CA PHE A 17 2.07 -8.20 -0.33
C PHE A 17 1.54 -9.55 0.15
N VAL A 18 0.68 -9.52 1.19
CA VAL A 18 0.07 -10.69 1.88
C VAL A 18 -0.71 -11.65 0.97
N LEU A 19 -0.87 -11.33 -0.32
CA LEU A 19 -1.53 -12.18 -1.31
C LEU A 19 -0.91 -13.58 -1.41
N GLY A 20 0.36 -13.77 -1.06
CA GLY A 20 0.99 -15.11 -1.00
C GLY A 20 0.71 -15.92 0.28
N ALA A 21 0.15 -15.31 1.33
CA ALA A 21 0.25 -15.88 2.68
C ALA A 21 -1.10 -16.19 3.37
N ARG A 22 -2.22 -15.59 2.95
CA ARG A 22 -3.54 -15.89 3.57
C ARG A 22 -4.57 -16.48 2.63
N ALA A 23 -4.28 -16.48 1.34
CA ALA A 23 -5.02 -17.25 0.37
C ALA A 23 -3.98 -17.81 -0.62
N PRO A 24 -3.98 -19.10 -0.94
CA PRO A 24 -3.37 -19.57 -2.17
C PRO A 24 -4.30 -19.13 -3.30
N ILE A 25 -4.52 -17.83 -3.44
CA ILE A 25 -5.11 -17.28 -4.64
C ILE A 25 -3.89 -16.83 -5.40
N PRO A 26 -3.26 -17.72 -6.19
CA PRO A 26 -2.46 -17.22 -7.27
C PRO A 26 -3.38 -16.23 -8.00
N TYR A 27 -2.92 -14.98 -8.18
CA TYR A 27 -3.49 -14.22 -9.28
C TYR A 27 -3.14 -15.08 -10.48
N VAL A 28 -4.14 -15.73 -11.04
CA VAL A 28 -3.96 -16.35 -12.33
C VAL A 28 -4.56 -15.33 -13.26
N LEU A 29 -3.82 -15.05 -14.34
CA LEU A 29 -4.39 -14.69 -15.63
C LEU A 29 -5.77 -15.35 -15.70
N ALA A 30 -6.83 -14.60 -16.00
CA ALA A 30 -8.18 -15.14 -15.92
C ALA A 30 -8.23 -16.52 -16.61
N SER A 31 -9.17 -17.38 -16.22
CA SER A 31 -9.31 -18.74 -16.79
C SER A 31 -9.44 -18.78 -18.33
N ASP A 32 -9.52 -17.62 -18.99
CA ASP A 32 -9.46 -17.36 -20.43
C ASP A 32 -8.07 -16.93 -20.98
N GLY A 33 -7.03 -16.84 -20.15
CA GLY A 33 -5.68 -16.38 -20.51
C GLY A 33 -5.51 -14.85 -20.60
N GLY A 34 -6.49 -14.05 -20.14
CA GLY A 34 -6.40 -12.59 -20.22
C GLY A 34 -5.29 -12.00 -19.34
N SER A 35 -4.26 -11.41 -19.98
CA SER A 35 -3.23 -10.58 -19.32
C SER A 35 -3.85 -9.50 -18.44
N PRO A 36 -3.23 -9.13 -17.29
CA PRO A 36 -3.63 -7.94 -16.55
C PRO A 36 -3.67 -6.76 -17.49
N ARG A 37 -4.78 -6.02 -17.48
CA ARG A 37 -4.92 -4.84 -18.32
C ARG A 37 -4.30 -3.66 -17.59
N PHE A 38 -3.26 -3.10 -18.18
CA PHE A 38 -2.59 -1.90 -17.71
C PHE A 38 -3.08 -0.72 -18.55
N ASP A 39 -3.88 0.15 -17.95
CA ASP A 39 -4.28 1.41 -18.57
C ASP A 39 -3.50 2.54 -17.91
N ARG A 40 -2.60 3.19 -18.65
CA ARG A 40 -1.89 4.38 -18.17
C ARG A 40 -2.73 5.61 -18.46
N HIS A 41 -3.12 6.33 -17.42
CA HIS A 41 -3.82 7.61 -17.58
C HIS A 41 -2.81 8.72 -17.92
N VAL A 42 -3.30 9.74 -18.63
CA VAL A 42 -2.52 10.91 -19.04
C VAL A 42 -2.02 11.71 -17.82
N ASP A 43 -2.70 11.58 -16.69
CA ASP A 43 -2.44 12.32 -15.45
C ASP A 43 -1.43 11.63 -14.52
N GLU A 44 -0.51 10.82 -15.07
CA GLU A 44 0.57 10.11 -14.34
C GLU A 44 0.14 8.98 -13.39
N TRP A 45 -1.15 8.62 -13.36
CA TRP A 45 -1.63 7.42 -12.65
C TRP A 45 -1.86 6.27 -13.62
N GLY A 46 -1.76 5.04 -13.14
CA GLY A 46 -2.06 3.84 -13.91
C GLY A 46 -3.10 2.98 -13.20
N GLU A 47 -4.00 2.38 -13.97
CA GLU A 47 -4.94 1.38 -13.49
C GLU A 47 -4.46 -0.01 -13.92
N VAL A 48 -4.49 -0.96 -12.98
CA VAL A 48 -4.25 -2.38 -13.25
C VAL A 48 -5.52 -3.14 -12.95
N THR A 49 -6.18 -3.63 -14.00
CA THR A 49 -7.28 -4.58 -13.86
C THR A 49 -6.72 -5.98 -13.89
N MET A 50 -6.94 -6.74 -12.82
CA MET A 50 -6.52 -8.14 -12.71
C MET A 50 -7.68 -9.05 -12.34
N ASN A 51 -7.62 -10.27 -12.81
CA ASN A 51 -8.54 -11.34 -12.43
C ASN A 51 -7.86 -12.24 -11.39
N TRP A 52 -8.66 -12.77 -10.47
CA TRP A 52 -8.17 -13.70 -9.45
C TRP A 52 -8.89 -15.03 -9.56
N GLN A 53 -8.14 -16.13 -9.43
CA GLN A 53 -8.73 -17.45 -9.34
C GLN A 53 -9.28 -17.68 -7.94
N LEU A 54 -10.53 -18.11 -7.89
CA LEU A 54 -11.15 -18.48 -6.63
C LEU A 54 -10.60 -19.84 -6.19
N PRO A 55 -10.27 -20.02 -4.89
CA PRO A 55 -9.64 -21.24 -4.35
C PRO A 55 -10.34 -22.56 -4.73
N ASP A 56 -11.66 -22.52 -4.91
CA ASP A 56 -12.49 -23.73 -4.99
C ASP A 56 -13.20 -23.90 -6.34
N GLY A 57 -12.89 -23.05 -7.34
CA GLY A 57 -13.58 -23.03 -8.65
C GLY A 57 -15.09 -22.72 -8.59
N SER A 58 -15.62 -22.50 -7.38
CA SER A 58 -17.03 -22.25 -7.13
C SER A 58 -17.42 -20.82 -7.53
N PRO A 59 -18.63 -20.60 -8.05
CA PRO A 59 -19.12 -19.26 -8.36
C PRO A 59 -19.36 -18.49 -7.05
N TRP A 60 -18.36 -17.74 -6.60
CA TRP A 60 -18.52 -16.86 -5.45
C TRP A 60 -19.44 -15.70 -5.82
N GLY A 61 -20.41 -15.43 -4.95
CA GLY A 61 -21.24 -14.25 -5.04
C GLY A 61 -20.44 -12.97 -4.78
N LYS A 62 -21.10 -11.83 -4.99
CA LYS A 62 -20.49 -10.51 -4.76
C LYS A 62 -20.05 -10.34 -3.30
N ALA A 63 -20.80 -10.90 -2.35
CA ALA A 63 -20.53 -10.77 -0.93
C ALA A 63 -19.23 -11.51 -0.53
N GLU A 64 -19.03 -12.72 -1.03
CA GLU A 64 -17.85 -13.55 -0.76
C GLU A 64 -16.58 -12.92 -1.36
N LYS A 65 -16.69 -12.40 -2.60
CA LYS A 65 -15.60 -11.66 -3.25
C LYS A 65 -15.20 -10.41 -2.45
N ILE A 66 -16.19 -9.65 -1.98
CA ILE A 66 -15.95 -8.50 -1.12
C ILE A 66 -15.31 -8.93 0.20
N ALA A 67 -15.84 -9.96 0.88
CA ALA A 67 -15.30 -10.44 2.14
C ALA A 67 -13.84 -10.89 2.01
N LEU A 68 -13.50 -11.54 0.90
CA LEU A 68 -12.13 -11.91 0.59
C LEU A 68 -11.23 -10.69 0.39
N LEU A 69 -11.63 -9.73 -0.46
CA LEU A 69 -10.91 -8.47 -0.64
C LEU A 69 -10.68 -7.77 0.71
N GLN A 70 -11.70 -7.78 1.56
CA GLN A 70 -11.65 -7.17 2.88
C GLN A 70 -10.74 -7.90 3.85
N SER A 71 -10.46 -9.19 3.63
CA SER A 71 -9.63 -10.01 4.51
C SER A 71 -8.13 -9.68 4.43
N PHE A 72 -7.67 -9.10 3.32
CA PHE A 72 -6.26 -8.76 3.08
C PHE A 72 -6.01 -7.30 2.73
N THR A 73 -7.05 -6.51 2.46
CA THR A 73 -6.96 -5.04 2.35
C THR A 73 -7.32 -4.39 3.68
N ARG A 74 -6.76 -3.21 3.94
CA ARG A 74 -7.12 -2.38 5.10
C ARG A 74 -7.70 -1.06 4.67
N GLN A 75 -8.57 -0.50 5.49
CA GLN A 75 -9.03 0.87 5.27
C GLN A 75 -7.85 1.84 5.41
N TYR A 76 -7.86 2.85 4.55
CA TYR A 76 -6.90 3.94 4.56
C TYR A 76 -7.53 5.15 3.89
N VAL A 77 -7.87 6.17 4.69
CA VAL A 77 -8.32 7.49 4.22
C VAL A 77 -9.47 7.36 3.23
N GLY A 78 -10.54 6.68 3.64
CA GLY A 78 -11.73 6.47 2.81
C GLY A 78 -11.58 5.46 1.66
N GLY A 79 -10.38 4.94 1.44
CA GLY A 79 -10.08 3.87 0.48
C GLY A 79 -9.73 2.54 1.18
N ARG A 80 -9.43 1.52 0.37
CA ARG A 80 -8.83 0.26 0.84
C ARG A 80 -7.52 0.01 0.12
N LEU A 81 -6.45 -0.21 0.88
CA LEU A 81 -5.11 -0.43 0.35
C LEU A 81 -4.56 -1.79 0.76
N LEU A 82 -3.65 -2.30 -0.08
CA LEU A 82 -2.79 -3.44 0.23
C LEU A 82 -1.56 -2.91 0.99
N PHE A 83 -1.26 -3.51 2.14
CA PHE A 83 -0.09 -3.16 2.93
C PHE A 83 0.93 -4.31 2.92
N PRO A 84 2.23 -4.03 2.74
CA PRO A 84 3.24 -5.08 2.71
C PRO A 84 3.37 -5.76 4.08
N THR A 85 3.82 -7.01 4.07
CA THR A 85 4.24 -7.72 5.26
C THR A 85 5.69 -7.40 5.57
N VAL A 86 5.94 -6.81 6.75
CA VAL A 86 7.29 -6.47 7.20
C VAL A 86 7.93 -7.62 8.01
N THR A 87 7.13 -8.58 8.46
CA THR A 87 7.57 -9.74 9.23
C THR A 87 7.18 -11.06 8.54
N SER A 88 7.89 -12.14 8.85
CA SER A 88 7.48 -13.51 8.49
C SER A 88 6.12 -13.89 9.07
N GLU A 89 5.68 -13.20 10.13
CA GLU A 89 4.30 -13.22 10.58
C GLU A 89 3.40 -12.50 9.58
N ARG A 90 2.44 -13.27 9.05
CA ARG A 90 1.54 -12.98 7.91
C ARG A 90 0.49 -11.89 8.20
N LYS A 91 0.85 -10.85 8.96
CA LYS A 91 0.00 -9.70 9.27
C LYS A 91 0.59 -8.46 8.62
N SER A 92 -0.19 -7.83 7.75
CA SER A 92 0.17 -6.55 7.17
C SER A 92 0.33 -5.50 8.27
N VAL A 93 1.34 -4.64 8.13
CA VAL A 93 1.58 -3.55 9.07
C VAL A 93 0.37 -2.62 9.10
N HIS A 94 -0.08 -2.29 10.31
CA HIS A 94 -1.19 -1.37 10.49
C HIS A 94 -0.78 0.03 10.00
N PRO A 95 -1.59 0.74 9.19
CA PRO A 95 -1.17 2.02 8.59
C PRO A 95 -0.82 3.08 9.64
N LEU A 96 -1.55 3.10 10.75
CA LEU A 96 -1.23 3.94 11.92
C LEU A 96 0.17 3.65 12.49
N MET A 97 0.60 2.39 12.54
CA MET A 97 1.93 2.01 13.02
C MET A 97 3.02 2.39 12.02
N ALA A 98 2.74 2.30 10.72
CA ALA A 98 3.65 2.78 9.68
C ALA A 98 3.87 4.29 9.80
N TRP A 99 2.79 5.08 9.92
CA TRP A 99 2.88 6.52 10.14
C TRP A 99 3.59 6.87 11.45
N TRP A 100 3.29 6.15 12.53
CA TRP A 100 4.00 6.33 13.80
C TRP A 100 5.50 6.12 13.64
N ALA A 101 5.94 5.06 12.94
CA ALA A 101 7.36 4.79 12.74
C ALA A 101 8.06 5.90 11.93
N VAL A 102 7.42 6.39 10.85
CA VAL A 102 7.95 7.50 10.05
C VAL A 102 8.12 8.76 10.90
N LEU A 103 7.06 9.16 11.61
CA LEU A 103 7.09 10.37 12.43
C LEU A 103 8.04 10.24 13.62
N PHE A 104 8.15 9.05 14.18
CA PHE A 104 9.12 8.77 15.24
C PHE A 104 10.54 8.98 14.74
N VAL A 105 10.91 8.41 13.59
CA VAL A 105 12.23 8.61 12.98
C VAL A 105 12.50 10.08 12.67
N LEU A 106 11.52 10.79 12.10
CA LEU A 106 11.65 12.24 11.83
C LEU A 106 11.82 13.03 13.14
N SER A 107 11.11 12.66 14.21
CA SER A 107 11.25 13.29 15.52
C SER A 107 12.63 13.04 16.15
N MET A 108 13.18 11.84 15.95
CA MET A 108 14.52 11.50 16.40
C MET A 108 15.57 12.31 15.63
N LEU A 109 15.42 12.44 14.31
CA LEU A 109 16.30 13.24 13.46
C LEU A 109 16.28 14.71 13.88
N ALA A 110 15.10 15.29 14.07
CA ALA A 110 14.94 16.68 14.50
C ALA A 110 15.54 16.95 15.89
N ARG A 111 15.44 16.00 16.82
CA ARG A 111 15.90 16.17 18.20
C ARG A 111 17.39 15.90 18.39
N TYR A 112 17.91 14.85 17.78
CA TYR A 112 19.26 14.35 18.05
C TYR A 112 20.28 14.74 16.97
N GLU A 113 19.83 15.12 15.78
CA GLU A 113 20.69 15.49 14.65
C GLU A 113 20.27 16.84 14.03
N PRO A 114 20.19 17.92 14.83
CA PRO A 114 19.57 19.19 14.40
C PRO A 114 20.28 19.83 13.20
N ALA A 115 21.60 19.67 13.07
CA ALA A 115 22.35 20.18 11.92
C ALA A 115 21.95 19.47 10.60
N ARG A 116 21.78 18.13 10.65
CA ARG A 116 21.30 17.36 9.49
C ARG A 116 19.84 17.63 9.21
N TRP A 117 19.01 17.75 10.24
CA TRP A 117 17.61 18.14 10.09
C TRP A 117 17.48 19.47 9.37
N ASN A 118 18.21 20.52 9.79
CA ASN A 118 18.21 21.82 9.15
C ASN A 118 18.62 21.74 7.66
N ALA A 119 19.65 20.95 7.33
CA ALA A 119 20.06 20.72 5.95
C ALA A 119 19.02 19.95 5.12
N HIS A 120 18.13 19.18 5.74
CA HIS A 120 17.07 18.43 5.05
C HIS A 120 15.78 19.22 4.86
N ILE A 121 15.50 20.22 5.71
CA ILE A 121 14.33 21.09 5.60
C ILE A 121 14.60 22.41 4.88
N ASP A 122 15.86 22.70 4.56
CA ASP A 122 16.22 23.88 3.78
C ASP A 122 15.71 23.74 2.33
N VAL A 123 14.68 24.52 2.00
CA VAL A 123 13.99 24.48 0.71
C VAL A 123 14.90 24.96 -0.43
N ASP A 124 15.87 25.82 -0.14
CA ASP A 124 16.75 26.40 -1.15
C ASP A 124 17.89 25.46 -1.56
N SER A 125 18.32 24.57 -0.65
CA SER A 125 19.50 23.72 -0.87
C SER A 125 19.21 22.22 -0.90
N SER A 126 18.08 21.77 -0.34
CA SER A 126 17.80 20.34 -0.14
C SER A 126 16.76 19.80 -1.12
N PRO A 127 17.08 18.77 -1.92
CA PRO A 127 16.09 18.11 -2.76
C PRO A 127 15.03 17.35 -1.94
N HIS A 128 15.26 17.15 -0.65
CA HIS A 128 14.36 16.43 0.26
C HIS A 128 13.34 17.33 0.95
N ALA A 129 13.56 18.65 0.98
CA ALA A 129 12.73 19.58 1.73
C ALA A 129 11.26 19.55 1.29
N VAL A 130 11.02 19.58 -0.03
CA VAL A 130 9.67 19.51 -0.61
C VAL A 130 8.95 18.20 -0.25
N TYR A 131 9.67 17.07 -0.26
CA TYR A 131 9.08 15.78 0.11
C TYR A 131 8.76 15.71 1.60
N LEU A 132 9.66 16.21 2.45
CA LEU A 132 9.43 16.25 3.90
C LEU A 132 8.25 17.16 4.24
N GLU A 133 8.17 18.34 3.63
CA GLU A 133 7.03 19.24 3.79
C GLU A 133 5.73 18.56 3.37
N ARG A 134 5.72 17.90 2.20
CA ARG A 134 4.55 17.19 1.70
C ARG A 134 4.13 16.03 2.62
N ILE A 135 5.07 15.23 3.11
CA ILE A 135 4.79 14.12 4.03
C ILE A 135 4.24 14.65 5.36
N LEU A 136 4.81 15.72 5.91
CA LEU A 136 4.32 16.32 7.16
C LEU A 136 2.96 17.00 6.97
N ALA A 137 2.71 17.66 5.84
CA ALA A 137 1.41 18.20 5.49
C ALA A 137 0.37 17.07 5.38
N GLN A 138 0.71 15.98 4.68
CA GLN A 138 -0.14 14.81 4.56
C GLN A 138 -0.40 14.14 5.92
N ALA A 139 0.61 14.07 6.79
CA ALA A 139 0.47 13.51 8.13
C ALA A 139 -0.62 14.23 8.95
N ARG A 140 -0.72 15.57 8.82
CA ARG A 140 -1.75 16.37 9.51
C ARG A 140 -3.17 16.02 9.06
N GLU A 141 -3.34 15.63 7.81
CA GLU A 141 -4.64 15.23 7.25
C GLU A 141 -4.95 13.75 7.53
N VAL A 142 -3.95 12.88 7.35
CA VAL A 142 -4.12 11.42 7.36
C VAL A 142 -4.24 10.86 8.78
N ILE A 143 -3.43 11.31 9.73
CA ILE A 143 -3.41 10.72 11.08
C ILE A 143 -4.77 10.83 11.78
N PRO A 144 -5.47 11.98 11.79
CA PRO A 144 -6.79 12.06 12.43
C PRO A 144 -7.79 11.06 11.85
N HIS A 145 -7.79 10.89 10.52
CA HIS A 145 -8.64 9.91 9.84
C HIS A 145 -8.27 8.48 10.25
N LEU A 146 -6.98 8.14 10.24
CA LEU A 146 -6.53 6.80 10.65
C LEU A 146 -6.86 6.47 12.11
N VAL A 147 -6.75 7.45 13.01
CA VAL A 147 -7.14 7.27 14.41
C VAL A 147 -8.66 7.00 14.51
N ALA A 148 -9.48 7.78 13.80
CA ALA A 148 -10.93 7.56 13.76
C ALA A 148 -11.30 6.18 13.18
N GLU A 149 -10.68 5.79 12.05
CA GLU A 149 -10.86 4.47 11.43
C GLU A 149 -10.47 3.35 12.41
N THR A 150 -9.31 3.47 13.07
CA THR A 150 -8.81 2.45 14.02
C THR A 150 -9.72 2.32 15.24
N LEU A 151 -10.26 3.44 15.76
CA LEU A 151 -11.21 3.42 16.88
C LEU A 151 -12.54 2.74 16.51
N GLN A 152 -12.96 2.84 15.24
CA GLN A 152 -14.14 2.12 14.74
C GLN A 152 -13.88 0.62 14.59
N GLU A 153 -12.64 0.22 14.26
CA GLU A 153 -12.26 -1.19 14.10
C GLU A 153 -12.16 -1.96 15.43
N VAL A 154 -11.81 -1.28 16.54
CA VAL A 154 -11.62 -1.92 17.86
C VAL A 154 -12.93 -2.07 18.65
N ARG A 155 -14.01 -1.46 18.19
CA ARG A 155 -15.32 -1.46 18.85
C ARG A 155 -16.14 -2.70 18.53
#